data_AF-T1BYK1-F1
#
_entry.id   AF-T1BYK1-F1
#
_cell.length_a   1.000
_cell.length_b   1.000
_cell.length_c   1.000
_cell.angle_alpha   90.00
_cell.angle_beta   90.00
_cell.angle_gamma   90.00
#
_symmetry.space_group_name_H-M   'P 1'
#
loop_
_entity.id
_entity.type
_entity.pdbx_description
1 polymer ?
#
loop_
_entity_poly.entity_id
_entity_poly.type
_entity_poly.pdbx_seq_one_letter_code
_entity_poly.pdbx_strand_id
1 'polypeptide(L)'
;LSRAAILVNEKVRGVRLCFESEGLRVIGHNTEQEEAEDLVEVSYSGESFEVGFNVSYLLDVMNAMEDQEIQLLINDPNSSCLIDSVKNINYRYVIMPMRL
;
A
#
# COMPACT_ATOMS: atom_id res chain seq x y z
N LEU A 1 -2.71 8.37 1.23
CA LEU A 1 -3.35 7.12 1.75
C LEU A 1 -4.68 7.33 2.46
N SER A 2 -4.77 8.15 3.53
CA SER A 2 -6.05 8.40 4.22
C SER A 2 -7.13 8.95 3.28
N ARG A 3 -6.74 9.76 2.28
CA ARG A 3 -7.63 10.25 1.21
C ARG A 3 -8.17 9.13 0.30
N ALA A 4 -7.32 8.20 -0.14
CA ALA A 4 -7.74 7.02 -0.89
C ALA A 4 -8.63 6.10 -0.03
N ALA A 5 -8.33 5.94 1.26
CA ALA A 5 -9.10 5.10 2.19
C ALA A 5 -10.52 5.62 2.46
N ILE A 6 -10.76 6.94 2.38
CA ILE A 6 -12.09 7.54 2.58
C ILE A 6 -13.09 7.09 1.51
N LEU A 7 -12.62 6.82 0.29
CA LEU A 7 -13.46 6.37 -0.82
C LEU A 7 -13.57 4.85 -0.94
N VAL A 8 -12.75 4.09 -0.21
CA VAL A 8 -12.78 2.63 -0.25
C VAL A 8 -13.94 2.12 0.59
N ASN A 9 -14.80 1.29 -0.01
CA ASN A 9 -15.99 0.75 0.67
C ASN A 9 -15.62 -0.04 1.94
N GLU A 10 -16.36 0.16 3.04
CA GLU A 10 -16.20 -0.60 4.29
C GLU A 10 -16.31 -2.12 4.14
N LYS A 11 -17.01 -2.63 3.11
CA LYS A 11 -17.16 -4.08 2.82
C LYS A 11 -16.01 -4.69 2.02
N VAL A 12 -15.39 -3.95 1.10
CA VAL A 12 -14.27 -4.42 0.27
C VAL A 12 -13.18 -3.37 0.35
N ARG A 13 -12.36 -3.50 1.40
CA ARG A 13 -11.30 -2.55 1.76
C ARG A 13 -10.05 -2.69 0.87
N GLY A 14 -10.24 -2.98 -0.40
CA GLY A 14 -9.17 -3.27 -1.34
C GLY A 14 -8.65 -2.00 -2.03
N VAL A 15 -7.34 -1.82 -2.05
CA VAL A 15 -6.65 -0.79 -2.83
C VAL A 15 -5.63 -1.44 -3.73
N ARG A 16 -5.53 -0.94 -4.97
CA ARG A 16 -4.48 -1.29 -5.91
C ARG A 16 -3.35 -0.28 -5.75
N LEU A 17 -2.16 -0.79 -5.51
CA LEU A 17 -0.92 -0.02 -5.47
C LEU A 17 -0.20 -0.26 -6.80
N CYS A 18 0.05 0.81 -7.55
CA CYS A 18 0.83 0.80 -8.78
C CYS A 18 2.17 1.50 -8.48
N PHE A 19 3.25 0.73 -8.51
CA PHE A 19 4.61 1.23 -8.32
C PHE A 19 5.17 1.56 -9.70
N GLU A 20 5.55 2.83 -9.89
CA GLU A 20 6.06 3.34 -11.16
C GLU A 20 7.29 4.24 -10.90
N SER A 21 8.05 4.57 -11.94
CA SER A 21 9.21 5.46 -11.81
C SER A 21 8.84 6.88 -11.34
N GLU A 22 7.59 7.29 -11.57
CA GLU A 22 7.08 8.61 -11.18
C GLU A 22 6.54 8.63 -9.74
N GLY A 23 6.41 7.47 -9.09
CA GLY A 23 5.94 7.35 -7.72
C GLY A 23 5.01 6.16 -7.50
N LEU A 24 4.31 6.19 -6.38
CA LEU A 24 3.32 5.20 -5.97
C LEU A 24 1.92 5.76 -6.21
N ARG A 25 1.21 5.18 -7.17
CA ARG A 25 -0.19 5.49 -7.44
C ARG A 25 -1.08 4.53 -6.66
N VAL A 26 -2.00 5.06 -5.87
CA VAL A 26 -2.92 4.32 -5.01
C VAL A 26 -4.33 4.48 -5.55
N ILE A 27 -4.96 3.37 -5.95
CA ILE A 27 -6.28 3.34 -6.57
C ILE A 27 -7.24 2.56 -5.66
N GLY A 28 -8.29 3.21 -5.20
CA GLY A 28 -9.39 2.61 -4.45
C GLY A 28 -10.67 2.58 -5.28
N HIS A 29 -11.45 1.50 -5.18
CA HIS A 29 -12.75 1.40 -5.83
C HIS A 29 -13.87 1.25 -4.78
N ASN A 30 -14.99 1.93 -4.99
CA ASN A 30 -16.22 1.68 -4.25
C ASN A 30 -17.22 0.84 -5.06
N THR A 31 -18.27 0.36 -4.40
CA THR A 31 -19.28 -0.52 -5.03
C THR A 31 -20.22 0.23 -5.99
N GLU A 32 -20.20 1.55 -5.95
CA GLU A 32 -20.89 2.44 -6.90
C GLU A 32 -20.01 2.81 -8.11
N GLN A 33 -18.87 2.12 -8.29
CA GLN A 33 -17.87 2.35 -9.34
C GLN A 33 -17.16 3.70 -9.29
N GLU A 34 -17.22 4.41 -8.16
CA GLU A 34 -16.38 5.59 -7.98
C GLU A 34 -14.93 5.15 -7.73
N GLU A 35 -14.01 5.79 -8.45
CA GLU A 35 -12.57 5.55 -8.38
C GLU A 35 -11.91 6.70 -7.63
N ALA A 36 -11.10 6.35 -6.63
CA ALA A 36 -10.25 7.28 -5.92
C ALA A 36 -8.80 7.02 -6.28
N GLU A 37 -8.13 8.05 -6.77
CA GLU A 37 -6.73 8.00 -7.13
C GLU A 37 -5.94 9.00 -6.27
N ASP A 38 -4.83 8.53 -5.70
CA ASP A 38 -3.89 9.35 -4.93
C ASP A 38 -2.48 9.01 -5.43
N LEU A 39 -1.66 10.03 -5.71
CA LEU A 39 -0.27 9.85 -6.14
C LEU A 39 0.65 10.25 -5.00
N VAL A 40 1.52 9.34 -4.62
CA VAL A 40 2.45 9.49 -3.50
C VAL A 40 3.87 9.42 -4.03
N GLU A 41 4.65 10.46 -3.75
CA GLU A 41 6.08 10.45 -4.06
C GLU A 41 6.78 9.39 -3.20
N VAL A 42 7.46 8.45 -3.86
CA VAL A 42 8.27 7.41 -3.21
C VAL A 42 9.59 7.27 -3.93
N SER A 43 10.64 6.86 -3.21
CA SER A 43 11.91 6.48 -3.82
C SER A 43 11.82 5.03 -4.31
N TYR A 44 11.52 4.85 -5.59
CA TYR A 44 11.42 3.53 -6.24
C TYR A 44 12.27 3.48 -7.51
N SER A 45 13.03 2.40 -7.69
CA SER A 45 13.94 2.23 -8.84
C SER A 45 13.81 0.86 -9.52
N GLY A 46 12.72 0.12 -9.25
CA GLY A 46 12.43 -1.17 -9.86
C GLY A 46 11.56 -1.07 -11.11
N GLU A 47 11.17 -2.23 -11.66
CA GLU A 47 10.22 -2.29 -12.78
C GLU A 47 8.81 -1.91 -12.32
N SER A 48 8.01 -1.32 -13.21
CA SER A 48 6.63 -0.97 -12.85
C SER A 48 5.80 -2.23 -12.61
N PHE A 49 5.08 -2.27 -11.48
CA PHE A 49 4.17 -3.36 -11.17
C PHE A 49 2.98 -2.88 -10.35
N GLU A 50 1.91 -3.68 -10.37
CA GLU A 50 0.72 -3.44 -9.57
C GLU A 50 0.45 -4.59 -8.60
N VAL A 51 -0.10 -4.28 -7.44
CA VAL A 51 -0.46 -5.25 -6.41
C VAL A 51 -1.67 -4.76 -5.62
N GLY A 52 -2.56 -5.68 -5.27
CA GLY A 52 -3.72 -5.39 -4.45
C GLY A 52 -3.46 -5.64 -2.97
N PHE A 53 -3.89 -4.72 -2.11
CA PHE A 53 -3.83 -4.89 -0.64
C PHE A 53 -5.12 -4.47 0.03
N ASN A 54 -5.31 -4.96 1.25
CA ASN A 54 -6.31 -4.38 2.14
C ASN A 54 -5.77 -3.08 2.74
N VAL A 55 -6.44 -1.96 2.45
CA VAL A 55 -6.02 -0.63 2.94
C VAL A 55 -6.03 -0.55 4.47
N SER A 56 -6.89 -1.32 5.15
CA SER A 56 -6.93 -1.31 6.62
C SER A 56 -5.67 -1.93 7.21
N TYR A 57 -5.15 -3.00 6.62
CA TYR A 57 -3.89 -3.59 7.10
C TYR A 57 -2.71 -2.65 6.89
N LEU A 58 -2.68 -1.94 5.75
CA LEU A 58 -1.66 -0.92 5.51
C LEU A 58 -1.74 0.21 6.54
N LEU A 59 -2.94 0.72 6.84
CA LEU A 59 -3.15 1.75 7.84
C LEU A 59 -2.83 1.27 9.27
N ASP A 60 -3.18 0.03 9.61
CA ASP A 60 -2.89 -0.54 10.92
C ASP A 60 -1.37 -0.64 11.15
N VAL A 61 -0.63 -1.10 10.14
CA VAL A 61 0.84 -1.14 10.19
C VAL A 61 1.42 0.28 10.27
N MET A 62 0.96 1.20 9.42
CA MET A 62 1.44 2.59 9.44
C MET A 62 1.15 3.30 10.77
N ASN A 63 0.03 3.01 11.43
CA ASN A 63 -0.31 3.58 12.74
C ASN A 63 0.48 2.93 13.89
N ALA A 64 0.89 1.67 13.73
CA ALA A 64 1.70 0.96 14.72
C ALA A 64 3.19 1.34 14.65
N MET A 65 3.65 1.82 13.50
CA MET A 65 5.02 2.30 13.32
C MET A 65 5.15 3.75 13.79
N GLU A 66 6.10 4.02 14.68
CA GLU A 66 6.38 5.37 15.18
C GLU A 66 7.41 6.13 14.30
N ASP A 67 7.95 5.46 13.28
CA ASP A 67 8.97 6.02 12.39
C ASP A 67 8.38 6.92 11.30
N GLN A 68 9.10 7.99 10.96
CA GLN A 68 8.72 8.91 9.88
C GLN A 68 8.91 8.31 8.47
N GLU A 69 9.80 7.33 8.34
CA GLU A 69 10.14 6.69 7.07
C GLU A 69 10.01 5.18 7.24
N ILE A 70 9.27 4.56 6.32
CA ILE A 70 9.07 3.12 6.25
C ILE A 70 9.50 2.63 4.88
N GLN A 71 9.94 1.38 4.82
CA GLN A 71 10.30 0.71 3.58
C GLN A 71 9.33 -0.44 3.31
N LEU A 72 8.85 -0.51 2.06
CA LEU A 72 8.08 -1.65 1.58
C LEU A 72 8.99 -2.51 0.71
N LEU A 73 9.16 -3.77 1.10
CA LEU A 73 9.87 -4.77 0.32
C LEU A 73 8.87 -5.73 -0.29
N ILE A 74 8.84 -5.76 -1.63
CA ILE A 74 7.92 -6.58 -2.42
C ILE A 74 8.77 -7.27 -3.50
N ASN A 75 8.71 -8.60 -3.54
CA ASN A 75 9.44 -9.38 -4.55
C ASN A 75 8.62 -9.56 -5.82
N ASP A 76 7.34 -9.89 -5.69
CA ASP A 76 6.42 -10.04 -6.81
C ASP A 76 4.98 -9.70 -6.39
N PRO A 77 4.08 -9.38 -7.35
CA PRO A 77 2.69 -9.01 -7.07
C PRO A 77 1.86 -10.05 -6.30
N ASN A 78 2.27 -11.32 -6.33
CA ASN A 78 1.57 -12.41 -5.66
C ASN A 78 2.24 -12.81 -4.33
N SER A 79 3.40 -12.24 -4.03
CA SER A 79 4.15 -12.47 -2.80
C SER A 79 3.75 -11.50 -1.69
N SER A 80 4.05 -11.90 -0.46
CA SER A 80 3.86 -11.05 0.71
C SER A 80 4.70 -9.77 0.62
N CYS A 81 4.12 -8.66 1.03
CA CYS A 81 4.84 -7.41 1.27
C CYS A 81 5.38 -7.41 2.70
N LEU A 82 6.67 -7.14 2.83
CA LEU A 82 7.33 -6.90 4.11
C LEU A 82 7.42 -5.39 4.31
N ILE A 83 6.99 -4.91 5.47
CA ILE A 83 7.08 -3.51 5.87
C ILE A 83 8.00 -3.43 7.08
N ASP A 84 9.07 -2.65 6.96
CA ASP A 84 10.03 -2.41 8.01
C ASP A 84 10.46 -0.94 8.08
N SER A 85 11.20 -0.61 9.12
CA SER A 85 11.76 0.73 9.32
C SER A 85 13.22 0.75 8.94
N VAL A 86 13.63 1.81 8.25
CA VAL A 86 15.04 2.03 7.85
C VAL A 86 15.93 2.23 9.09
N LYS A 87 15.36 2.76 10.18
CA LYS A 87 16.11 3.10 11.40
C LYS A 87 15.93 2.08 12.52
N ASN A 88 14.83 1.34 12.53
CA ASN A 88 14.46 0.46 13.63
C ASN A 88 14.16 -0.96 13.14
N ILE A 89 15.13 -1.86 13.30
CA ILE A 89 15.02 -3.27 12.88
C ILE A 89 14.30 -4.17 13.88
N ASN A 90 13.75 -3.62 14.97
CA ASN A 90 13.18 -4.42 16.07
C ASN A 90 11.81 -5.03 15.73
N TYR A 91 11.10 -4.49 14.73
CA TYR A 91 9.82 -5.00 14.29
C TYR A 91 9.74 -5.03 12.76
N ARG A 92 9.08 -6.07 12.24
CA ARG A 92 8.73 -6.20 10.83
C ARG A 92 7.31 -6.67 10.72
N TYR A 93 6.58 -6.09 9.79
CA TYR A 93 5.20 -6.44 9.50
C TYR A 93 5.12 -7.12 8.14
N VAL A 94 4.26 -8.13 8.02
CA VAL A 94 4.04 -8.84 6.76
C VAL A 94 2.57 -8.75 6.42
N ILE A 95 2.27 -8.31 5.19
CA ILE A 95 0.92 -8.22 4.66
C ILE A 95 0.83 -9.09 3.41
N MET A 96 -0.22 -9.91 3.34
CA MET A 96 -0.51 -10.72 2.16
C MET A 96 -1.26 -9.90 1.11
N PRO A 97 -0.90 -10.02 -0.18
CA PRO A 97 -1.63 -9.37 -1.24
C PRO A 97 -3.01 -9.99 -1.39
N MET A 98 -3.94 -9.17 -1.88
CA MET A 98 -5.26 -9.59 -2.30
C MET A 98 -5.35 -9.51 -3.82
N ARG A 99 -6.04 -10.50 -4.40
CA ARG A 99 -6.35 -10.47 -5.82
C ARG A 99 -7.56 -9.55 -6.03
N LEU A 100 -7.30 -8.38 -6.63
CA LEU A 100 -8.29 -7.36 -6.99
C LEU A 100 -8.71 -7.46 -8.45
#